data_AF-A0A520VQ84-F1
#
_entry.id   AF-A0A520VQ84-F1
#
_cell.length_a   1.000
_cell.length_b   1.000
_cell.length_c   1.000
_cell.angle_alpha   90.00
_cell.angle_beta   90.00
_cell.angle_gamma   90.00
#
_symmetry.space_group_name_H-M   'P 1'
#
loop_
_entity.id
_entity.type
_entity.pdbx_description
1 polymer ?
#
loop_
_entity_poly.entity_id
_entity_poly.type
_entity_poly.pdbx_seq_one_letter_code
_entity_poly.pdbx_strand_id
1 'polypeptide(L)'
;MVNVTNKVNLFMALVFGFLFVLMPNIFKNFKNLLINEELIFSILIYSLLSYLALKAFSSNKIAGMILLVSISLISPNIYENFKGELYPITIVIFLLYFGYNFGIKAYKKWKSSF
;
A
#
# COMPACT_ATOMS: atom_id res chain seq x y z
N MET A 1 -3.78 -15.45 -18.89
CA MET A 1 -2.68 -14.57 -18.43
C MET A 1 -3.04 -13.67 -17.24
N VAL A 2 -4.24 -13.06 -17.16
CA VAL A 2 -4.66 -12.19 -16.02
C VAL A 2 -4.56 -12.89 -14.65
N ASN A 3 -4.94 -14.17 -14.58
CA ASN A 3 -4.96 -14.91 -13.31
C ASN A 3 -3.55 -15.19 -12.74
N VAL A 4 -2.55 -15.44 -13.60
CA VAL A 4 -1.15 -15.66 -13.18
C VAL A 4 -0.56 -14.37 -12.62
N THR A 5 -0.80 -13.24 -13.30
CA THR A 5 -0.34 -11.91 -12.87
C THR A 5 -0.95 -11.53 -11.51
N ASN A 6 -2.23 -11.84 -11.29
CA ASN A 6 -2.87 -11.58 -10.00
C ASN A 6 -2.26 -12.41 -8.86
N LYS A 7 -1.93 -13.68 -9.12
CA LYS A 7 -1.24 -14.54 -8.13
C LYS A 7 0.15 -14.00 -7.78
N VAL A 8 0.92 -13.57 -8.78
CA VAL A 8 2.23 -12.95 -8.57
C VAL A 8 2.11 -11.65 -7.77
N ASN A 9 1.15 -10.79 -8.12
CA ASN A 9 0.93 -9.54 -7.39
C ASN A 9 0.47 -9.77 -5.95
N LEU A 10 -0.35 -10.80 -5.68
CA LEU A 10 -0.72 -11.19 -4.33
C LEU A 10 0.48 -11.68 -3.53
N PHE A 11 1.32 -12.53 -4.12
CA PHE A 11 2.54 -13.01 -3.47
C PHE A 11 3.50 -11.85 -3.17
N MET A 12 3.76 -10.98 -4.15
CA MET A 12 4.61 -9.79 -3.97
C MET A 12 4.04 -8.82 -2.94
N ALA A 13 2.72 -8.66 -2.90
CA ALA A 13 2.06 -7.82 -1.91
C ALA A 13 2.26 -8.35 -0.48
N LEU A 14 2.18 -9.67 -0.28
CA LEU A 14 2.51 -10.29 0.99
C LEU A 14 3.97 -10.04 1.35
N VAL A 15 4.90 -10.25 0.41
CA VAL A 15 6.34 -9.97 0.62
C VAL A 15 6.56 -8.52 1.04
N PHE A 16 5.93 -7.55 0.36
CA PHE A 16 6.01 -6.15 0.75
C PHE A 16 5.37 -5.88 2.11
N GLY A 17 4.24 -6.51 2.43
CA GLY A 17 3.61 -6.42 3.74
C GLY A 17 4.55 -6.84 4.86
N PHE A 18 5.23 -7.98 4.69
CA PHE A 18 6.28 -8.42 5.62
C PHE A 18 7.45 -7.45 5.67
N LEU A 19 7.93 -6.94 4.53
CA LEU A 19 9.05 -5.99 4.49
C LEU A 19 8.72 -4.70 5.24
N PHE A 20 7.58 -4.07 4.99
CA PHE A 20 7.20 -2.82 5.63
C PHE A 20 6.99 -2.95 7.14
N VAL A 21 6.52 -4.12 7.61
CA VAL A 21 6.28 -4.35 9.05
C VAL A 21 7.56 -4.79 9.76
N LEU A 22 8.30 -5.74 9.20
CA LEU A 22 9.45 -6.35 9.87
C LEU A 22 10.73 -5.53 9.73
N MET A 23 10.99 -4.92 8.57
CA MET A 23 12.25 -4.23 8.33
C MET A 23 12.51 -3.14 9.37
N PRO A 24 11.57 -2.23 9.70
CA PRO A 24 11.80 -1.20 10.71
C PRO A 24 12.02 -1.77 12.13
N ASN A 25 11.41 -2.91 12.43
CA ASN A 25 11.51 -3.56 13.74
C ASN A 25 12.85 -4.29 13.92
N ILE A 26 13.36 -4.92 12.86
CA ILE A 26 14.67 -5.60 12.84
C ILE A 26 15.79 -4.59 13.11
N PHE A 27 15.73 -3.39 12.51
CA PHE A 27 16.76 -2.36 12.69
C PHE A 27 16.81 -1.77 14.11
N LYS A 28 15.72 -1.85 14.88
CA LYS A 28 15.63 -1.20 16.20
C LYS A 28 15.75 -2.14 17.37
N ASN A 29 15.04 -3.27 17.36
CA ASN A 29 15.06 -4.19 18.51
C ASN A 29 14.46 -5.56 18.16
N PHE A 30 15.25 -6.42 17.52
CA PHE A 30 14.83 -7.78 17.14
C PHE A 30 14.33 -8.61 18.33
N LYS A 31 14.85 -8.36 19.55
CA LYS A 31 14.55 -9.13 20.77
C LYS A 31 13.12 -8.98 21.29
N ASN A 32 12.40 -7.91 20.91
CA ASN A 32 11.04 -7.63 21.40
C ASN A 32 9.95 -7.93 20.37
N LEU A 33 10.27 -8.65 19.29
CA LEU A 33 9.34 -8.96 18.22
C LEU A 33 8.40 -10.09 18.65
N LEU A 34 7.34 -9.73 19.37
CA LEU A 34 6.29 -10.66 19.79
C LEU A 34 5.31 -10.83 18.63
N ILE A 35 5.06 -12.08 18.23
CA ILE A 35 3.98 -12.41 17.30
C ILE A 35 2.66 -12.23 18.07
N ASN A 36 2.07 -11.04 17.93
CA ASN A 36 0.78 -10.70 18.52
C ASN A 36 -0.25 -10.37 17.42
N GLU A 37 -1.50 -10.19 17.82
CA GLU A 37 -2.61 -9.87 16.90
C GLU A 37 -2.33 -8.57 16.13
N GLU A 38 -1.74 -7.56 16.78
CA GLU A 38 -1.40 -6.27 16.16
C GLU A 38 -0.41 -6.41 14.99
N LEU A 39 0.59 -7.28 15.14
CA LEU A 39 1.56 -7.58 14.09
C LEU A 39 0.89 -8.26 12.90
N ILE A 40 -0.05 -9.18 13.15
CA ILE A 40 -0.82 -9.85 12.09
C ILE A 40 -1.71 -8.83 11.35
N PHE A 41 -2.44 -7.99 12.09
CA PHE A 41 -3.26 -6.92 11.50
C PHE A 41 -2.42 -5.95 10.67
N SER A 42 -1.24 -5.59 11.16
CA SER A 42 -0.30 -4.75 10.42
C SER A 42 0.11 -5.42 9.12
N ILE A 43 0.56 -6.68 9.14
CA ILE A 43 0.95 -7.40 7.92
C ILE A 43 -0.21 -7.44 6.92
N LEU A 44 -1.44 -7.68 7.37
CA LEU A 44 -2.62 -7.69 6.49
C LEU A 44 -2.87 -6.32 5.85
N ILE A 45 -2.83 -5.23 6.62
CA ILE A 45 -3.05 -3.87 6.12
C ILE A 45 -1.96 -3.48 5.11
N TYR A 46 -0.69 -3.67 5.46
CA TYR A 46 0.43 -3.36 4.58
C TYR A 46 0.41 -4.21 3.31
N SER A 47 0.01 -5.48 3.40
CA SER A 47 -0.15 -6.36 2.24
C SER A 47 -1.28 -5.87 1.33
N LEU A 48 -2.43 -5.49 1.89
CA LEU A 48 -3.57 -4.98 1.12
C LEU A 48 -3.20 -3.71 0.36
N LEU A 49 -2.55 -2.75 1.03
CA LEU A 49 -2.09 -1.51 0.41
C LEU A 49 -1.04 -1.78 -0.68
N SER A 50 -0.10 -2.69 -0.43
CA SER A 50 0.92 -3.08 -1.41
C SER A 50 0.29 -3.74 -2.64
N TYR A 51 -0.74 -4.57 -2.46
CA TYR A 51 -1.48 -5.16 -3.57
C TYR A 51 -2.15 -4.10 -4.46
N LEU A 52 -2.81 -3.12 -3.83
CA LEU A 52 -3.44 -2.00 -4.54
C LEU A 52 -2.40 -1.16 -5.30
N ALA A 53 -1.25 -0.89 -4.68
CA ALA A 53 -0.17 -0.15 -5.30
C ALA A 53 0.47 -0.91 -6.47
N LEU A 54 0.66 -2.23 -6.36
CA LEU A 54 1.12 -3.10 -7.47
C LEU A 54 0.11 -3.16 -8.61
N LYS A 55 -1.18 -3.21 -8.29
CA LYS A 55 -2.24 -3.14 -9.30
C LYS A 55 -2.28 -1.78 -9.99
N ALA A 56 -1.99 -0.69 -9.28
CA ALA A 56 -1.82 0.62 -9.87
C ALA A 56 -0.56 0.71 -10.73
N PHE A 57 0.52 0.05 -10.33
CA PHE A 57 1.78 0.04 -11.06
C PHE A 57 1.64 -0.59 -12.46
N SER A 58 0.78 -1.60 -12.61
CA SER A 58 0.52 -2.23 -13.91
C SER A 58 -0.27 -1.34 -14.87
N SER A 59 -1.08 -0.39 -14.38
CA SER A 59 -1.82 0.57 -15.21
C SER A 59 -1.06 1.88 -15.42
N ASN A 60 -0.39 2.38 -14.39
CA ASN A 60 0.43 3.58 -14.41
C ASN A 60 1.60 3.41 -13.44
N LYS A 61 2.81 3.20 -14.00
CA LYS A 61 4.03 2.97 -13.23
C LYS A 61 4.31 4.07 -12.22
N ILE A 62 4.14 5.34 -12.61
CA ILE A 62 4.41 6.49 -11.74
C ILE A 62 3.44 6.48 -10.56
N ALA A 63 2.14 6.33 -10.83
CA ALA A 63 1.12 6.30 -9.78
C ALA A 63 1.33 5.14 -8.81
N GLY A 64 1.63 3.93 -9.32
CA GLY A 64 1.94 2.77 -8.50
C GLY A 64 3.19 2.95 -7.63
N MET A 65 4.22 3.62 -8.16
CA MET A 65 5.45 3.89 -7.41
C MET A 65 5.21 4.92 -6.30
N ILE A 66 4.43 5.97 -6.57
CA ILE A 66 4.00 6.95 -5.56
C ILE A 66 3.22 6.25 -4.44
N LEU A 67 2.26 5.38 -4.80
CA LEU A 67 1.48 4.62 -3.83
C LEU A 67 2.39 3.71 -2.99
N LEU A 68 3.29 2.95 -3.60
CA LEU A 68 4.23 2.08 -2.87
C LEU A 68 5.11 2.87 -1.89
N VAL A 69 5.68 3.99 -2.33
CA VAL A 69 6.52 4.84 -1.47
C VAL A 69 5.70 5.41 -0.33
N SER A 70 4.47 5.84 -0.58
CA SER A 70 3.61 6.40 0.46
C SER A 70 3.27 5.42 1.58
N ILE A 71 3.33 4.10 1.35
CA ILE A 71 3.07 3.09 2.38
C ILE A 71 4.11 3.15 3.51
N SER A 72 5.37 3.53 3.23
CA SER A 72 6.40 3.65 4.27
C SER A 72 6.06 4.69 5.34
N LEU A 73 5.31 5.73 4.96
CA LEU A 73 4.88 6.83 5.84
C LEU A 73 3.90 6.37 6.93
N ILE A 74 3.28 5.20 6.77
CA ILE A 74 2.41 4.61 7.80
C ILE A 74 3.23 4.14 9.00
N SER A 75 4.48 3.73 8.79
CA SER A 75 5.25 3.07 9.84
C SER A 75 5.82 4.10 10.83
N PRO A 76 5.35 4.13 12.10
CA PRO A 76 5.90 5.04 13.11
C PRO A 76 7.35 4.69 13.45
N ASN A 77 7.78 3.46 13.12
CA ASN A 77 9.13 3.00 13.37
C ASN A 77 10.12 3.47 12.29
N ILE A 78 9.65 3.95 11.13
CA ILE A 78 10.55 4.56 10.14
C ILE A 78 10.77 6.04 10.48
N TYR A 79 9.73 6.75 10.95
CA TYR A 79 9.77 8.18 11.22
C TYR A 79 9.48 8.48 12.70
N GLU A 80 10.45 8.25 13.58
CA GLU A 80 10.26 8.39 15.03
C GLU A 80 9.92 9.81 15.50
N ASN A 81 10.39 10.81 14.77
CA ASN A 81 10.13 12.22 15.09
C ASN A 81 8.73 12.66 14.67
N PHE A 82 8.01 11.85 13.89
CA PHE A 82 6.69 12.16 13.32
C PHE A 82 5.72 10.98 13.52
N LYS A 83 5.83 10.26 14.65
CA LYS A 83 5.09 9.01 14.91
C LYS A 83 3.59 9.18 14.66
N GLY A 84 3.11 8.59 13.57
CA GLY A 84 1.70 8.61 13.19
C GLY A 84 1.22 9.90 12.51
N GLU A 85 2.00 10.97 12.48
CA GLU A 85 1.63 12.23 11.84
C GLU A 85 1.66 12.16 10.32
N LEU A 86 2.47 11.25 9.76
CA LEU A 86 2.61 11.06 8.32
C LEU A 86 1.56 10.10 7.75
N TYR A 87 0.82 9.37 8.62
CA TYR A 87 -0.23 8.44 8.22
C TYR A 87 -1.32 9.06 7.31
N PRO A 88 -1.83 10.28 7.59
CA PRO A 88 -2.83 10.92 6.74
C PRO A 88 -2.35 11.17 5.31
N ILE A 89 -1.04 11.37 5.10
CA ILE A 89 -0.46 11.60 3.77
C ILE A 89 -0.70 10.39 2.88
N THR A 90 -0.46 9.18 3.40
CA THR A 90 -0.73 7.93 2.66
C THR A 90 -2.21 7.81 2.32
N ILE A 91 -3.11 8.10 3.27
CA ILE A 91 -4.56 8.04 3.02
C ILE A 91 -4.94 8.99 1.88
N VAL A 92 -4.48 10.25 1.94
CA VAL A 92 -4.80 11.27 0.93
C VAL A 92 -4.31 10.83 -0.46
N ILE A 93 -3.09 10.28 -0.55
CA ILE A 93 -2.54 9.79 -1.82
C ILE A 93 -3.42 8.65 -2.39
N PHE A 94 -3.83 7.69 -1.56
CA PHE A 94 -4.71 6.60 -2.00
C PHE A 94 -6.10 7.11 -2.40
N LEU A 95 -6.68 8.05 -1.64
CA LEU A 95 -7.96 8.68 -1.97
C LEU A 95 -7.91 9.43 -3.30
N LEU A 96 -6.85 10.21 -3.55
CA LEU A 96 -6.65 10.90 -4.82
C LEU A 96 -6.55 9.92 -5.99
N TYR A 97 -5.79 8.83 -5.82
CA TYR A 97 -5.67 7.79 -6.84
C TYR A 97 -7.02 7.14 -7.15
N PHE A 98 -7.79 6.75 -6.13
CA PHE A 98 -9.11 6.15 -6.34
C PHE A 98 -10.10 7.13 -6.93
N GLY A 99 -10.12 8.37 -6.43
CA GLY A 99 -10.98 9.45 -6.91
C GLY A 99 -10.73 9.76 -8.39
N TYR A 100 -9.47 9.85 -8.80
CA TYR A 100 -9.10 10.07 -10.20
C TYR A 100 -9.59 8.93 -11.10
N ASN A 101 -9.33 7.68 -10.72
CA ASN A 101 -9.77 6.52 -11.51
C ASN A 101 -11.29 6.39 -11.57
N PHE A 102 -11.97 6.71 -10.47
CA PHE A 102 -13.43 6.76 -10.42
C PHE A 102 -13.97 7.84 -11.35
N GLY A 103 -13.41 9.05 -11.29
CA GLY A 103 -13.80 10.18 -12.14
C GLY A 103 -13.67 9.86 -13.64
N ILE A 104 -12.57 9.24 -14.05
CA ILE A 104 -12.39 8.81 -15.45
C ILE A 104 -13.47 7.80 -15.87
N LYS A 105 -13.77 6.81 -15.02
CA LYS A 105 -14.80 5.80 -15.32
C LYS A 105 -16.18 6.43 -15.42
N ALA A 106 -16.51 7.32 -14.49
CA ALA A 106 -17.78 8.06 -14.49
C ALA A 106 -17.93 8.90 -15.77
N TYR A 107 -16.88 9.65 -16.15
CA TYR A 107 -16.87 10.45 -17.37
C TYR A 107 -17.06 9.60 -18.63
N LYS A 108 -16.33 8.48 -18.76
CA LYS A 108 -16.47 7.57 -19.90
C LYS A 108 -17.89 7.01 -20.01
N LYS A 109 -18.49 6.61 -18.89
CA LYS A 109 -19.86 6.10 -18.83
C LYS A 109 -20.86 7.17 -19.27
N TRP A 110 -20.74 8.39 -18.73
CA TRP A 110 -21.58 9.51 -19.12
C TRP A 110 -21.48 9.81 -20.61
N LYS A 111 -20.26 9.88 -21.17
CA LYS A 111 -20.05 10.12 -22.60
C LYS A 111 -20.66 9.03 -23.49
N SER A 112 -20.60 7.76 -23.08
CA SER A 112 -21.17 6.63 -23.85
C SER A 112 -22.70 6.51 -23.76
N SER A 113 -23.34 7.31 -22.90
CA SER A 113 -24.81 7.37 -22.80
C SER A 113 -25.44 8.40 -23.76
N PHE A 114 -24.61 9.11 -24.53
CA PHE A 114 -24.98 9.95 -25.67
C PHE A 114 -24.45 9.34 -26.96
#